data_AF-A0A2V9XH23-F1
#
_entry.id   AF-A0A2V9XH23-F1
#
_cell.length_a   1.000
_cell.length_b   1.000
_cell.length_c   1.000
_cell.angle_alpha   90.00
_cell.angle_beta   90.00
_cell.angle_gamma   90.00
#
_symmetry.space_group_name_H-M   'P 1'
#
loop_
_entity.id
_entity.type
_entity.pdbx_description
1 polymer ?
#
loop_
_entity_poly.entity_id
_entity_poly.type
_entity_poly.pdbx_seq_one_letter_code
_entity_poly.pdbx_strand_id
1 'polypeptide(L)'
;MFALSAAKRKFPEVLLAARFLSKFHGQMWIDKSDMQLVQLDVEATDTVSLGWVLARIHKGTRLDYEQIRVNDEVWLPEHLNFKLDARIALFKGHHEEAEQTYWDYREFRAGARVVDVGEVREEK
;
A
#
# COMPACT_ATOMS: atom_id res chain seq x y z
N MET A 1 -27.46 37.52 3.37
CA MET A 1 -27.17 36.41 4.30
C MET A 1 -26.60 35.25 3.49
N PHE A 2 -25.75 34.41 4.10
CA PHE A 2 -24.89 33.36 3.52
C PHE A 2 -23.47 33.81 3.12
N ALA A 3 -22.60 33.94 4.12
CA ALA A 3 -21.16 33.81 3.93
C ALA A 3 -20.82 32.31 3.93
N LEU A 4 -20.33 31.77 2.81
CA LEU A 4 -19.63 30.49 2.81
C LEU A 4 -18.26 30.73 3.46
N SER A 5 -18.16 30.45 4.76
CA SER A 5 -16.88 30.28 5.42
C SER A 5 -16.21 29.04 4.83
N ALA A 6 -15.25 29.26 3.93
CA ALA A 6 -14.30 28.23 3.52
C ALA A 6 -13.50 27.81 4.76
N ALA A 7 -13.98 26.80 5.48
CA ALA A 7 -13.22 26.14 6.51
C ALA A 7 -11.91 25.67 5.88
N LYS A 8 -10.82 26.35 6.25
CA LYS A 8 -9.46 26.05 5.82
C LYS A 8 -9.19 24.59 6.19
N ARG A 9 -9.31 23.65 5.24
CA ARG A 9 -8.98 22.24 5.43
C ARG A 9 -7.51 22.17 5.84
N LYS A 10 -7.25 22.11 7.15
CA LYS A 10 -5.96 21.66 7.67
C LYS A 10 -5.87 20.19 7.29
N PHE A 11 -5.09 19.88 6.26
CA PHE A 11 -4.65 18.51 5.97
C PHE A 11 -3.41 18.23 6.84
N PRO A 12 -3.53 17.62 8.04
CA PRO A 12 -2.40 17.50 8.96
C PRO A 12 -1.55 16.26 8.66
N GLU A 13 -2.05 15.32 7.83
CA GLU A 13 -1.45 13.99 7.66
C GLU A 13 -0.50 13.87 6.47
N VAL A 14 -0.61 14.76 5.47
CA VAL A 14 0.28 14.80 4.31
C VAL A 14 1.72 15.18 4.71
N LEU A 15 1.91 15.81 5.87
CA LEU A 15 3.17 16.45 6.23
C LEU A 15 4.30 15.46 6.48
N LEU A 16 4.03 14.30 7.09
CA LEU A 16 5.12 13.41 7.50
C LEU A 16 5.74 12.68 6.32
N ALA A 17 4.91 12.12 5.43
CA ALA A 17 5.40 11.48 4.20
C ALA A 17 6.07 12.52 3.28
N ALA A 18 5.44 13.69 3.10
CA ALA A 18 5.98 14.74 2.24
C ALA A 18 7.37 15.24 2.67
N ARG A 19 7.67 15.25 3.98
CA ARG A 19 8.99 15.63 4.52
C ARG A 19 10.13 14.74 4.06
N PHE A 20 9.83 13.52 3.63
CA PHE A 20 10.85 12.53 3.25
C PHE A 20 10.81 12.15 1.78
N LEU A 21 9.80 12.59 1.01
CA LEU A 21 9.68 12.29 -0.42
C LEU A 21 10.96 12.62 -1.21
N SER A 22 11.64 13.73 -0.88
CA SER A 22 12.89 14.12 -1.55
C SER A 22 14.08 13.17 -1.30
N LYS A 23 13.96 12.25 -0.33
CA LYS A 23 14.96 11.21 -0.03
C LYS A 23 14.64 9.89 -0.72
N PHE A 24 13.61 9.86 -1.56
CA PHE A 24 13.28 8.73 -2.40
C PHE A 24 13.37 9.13 -3.87
N HIS A 25 13.84 8.19 -4.69
CA HIS A 25 13.73 8.24 -6.13
C HIS A 25 12.92 7.03 -6.56
N GLY A 26 12.03 7.20 -7.54
CA GLY A 26 11.19 6.10 -7.97
C GLY A 26 10.27 6.49 -9.10
N GLN A 27 9.66 5.46 -9.68
CA GLN A 27 8.67 5.54 -10.73
C GLN A 27 7.43 4.77 -10.28
N MET A 28 6.27 5.32 -10.62
CA MET A 28 4.99 4.68 -10.35
C MET A 28 4.15 4.71 -11.61
N TRP A 29 3.49 3.60 -11.89
CA TRP A 29 2.59 3.45 -13.02
C TRP A 29 1.18 3.25 -12.50
N ILE A 30 0.25 4.08 -12.98
CA ILE A 30 -1.15 4.02 -12.60
C ILE A 30 -1.95 3.65 -13.85
N ASP A 31 -2.74 2.58 -13.76
CA ASP A 31 -3.71 2.25 -14.79
C ASP A 31 -4.78 3.35 -14.87
N LYS A 32 -5.09 3.81 -16.09
CA LYS A 32 -5.99 4.96 -16.28
C LYS A 32 -7.46 4.58 -16.12
N SER A 33 -7.81 3.32 -16.36
CA SER A 33 -9.20 2.86 -16.36
C SER A 33 -9.67 2.64 -14.93
N ASP A 34 -8.84 1.97 -14.13
CA ASP A 34 -9.16 1.58 -12.76
C ASP A 34 -8.52 2.50 -11.70
N MET A 35 -7.63 3.42 -12.11
CA MET A 35 -6.86 4.29 -11.22
C MET A 35 -6.03 3.51 -10.18
N GLN A 36 -5.57 2.32 -10.56
CA GLN A 36 -4.81 1.41 -9.71
C GLN A 36 -3.31 1.57 -9.94
N LEU A 37 -2.51 1.49 -8.86
CA LEU A 37 -1.04 1.45 -8.95
C LEU A 37 -0.62 0.07 -9.46
N VAL A 38 -0.21 -0.04 -10.72
CA VAL A 38 0.12 -1.33 -11.35
C VAL A 38 1.58 -1.71 -11.18
N GLN A 39 2.45 -0.71 -11.04
CA GLN A 39 3.87 -0.92 -10.80
C GLN A 39 4.43 0.20 -9.94
N LEU A 40 5.33 -0.15 -9.05
CA LEU A 40 6.07 0.77 -8.19
C LEU A 40 7.52 0.31 -8.10
N ASP A 41 8.44 1.16 -8.55
CA ASP A 41 9.87 1.04 -8.26
C ASP A 41 10.27 2.26 -7.43
N VAL A 42 10.84 2.03 -6.25
CA VAL A 42 11.28 3.11 -5.38
C VAL A 42 12.51 2.72 -4.58
N GLU A 43 13.48 3.62 -4.50
CA GLU A 43 14.67 3.50 -3.67
C GLU A 43 14.86 4.71 -2.75
N ALA A 44 15.35 4.45 -1.54
CA ALA A 44 15.80 5.47 -0.61
C ALA A 44 17.20 5.97 -1.03
N THR A 45 17.27 7.19 -1.56
CA THR A 45 18.53 7.83 -1.98
C THR A 45 19.30 8.42 -0.81
N ASP A 46 18.64 8.64 0.33
CA ASP A 46 19.22 9.09 1.59
C ASP A 46 18.51 8.47 2.80
N THR A 47 19.16 8.51 3.97
CA THR A 47 18.62 8.00 5.22
C THR A 47 17.47 8.87 5.73
N VAL A 48 16.30 8.26 5.89
CA VAL A 48 15.11 8.86 6.50
C VAL A 48 15.16 8.58 8.01
N SER A 49 14.94 9.59 8.84
CA SER A 49 14.86 9.42 10.29
C SER A 49 13.63 10.11 10.84
N LEU A 50 12.78 9.33 11.51
CA LEU A 50 11.64 9.81 12.25
C LEU A 50 12.04 10.04 13.71
N GLY A 51 12.16 11.31 14.09
CA GLY A 51 12.71 11.68 15.41
C GLY A 51 14.20 11.33 15.53
N TRP A 52 14.79 11.64 16.68
CA TRP A 52 16.23 11.43 16.91
C TRP A 52 16.60 9.95 17.13
N VAL A 53 15.64 9.12 17.55
CA VAL A 53 15.86 7.68 17.87
C VAL A 53 14.72 6.73 17.50
N LEU A 54 13.56 7.17 17.01
CA LEU A 54 12.39 6.28 16.95
C LEU A 54 12.46 5.27 15.79
N ALA A 55 12.66 5.76 14.57
CA ALA A 55 12.75 4.91 13.40
C ALA A 55 13.68 5.52 12.35
N ARG A 56 14.45 4.68 11.68
CA ARG A 56 15.36 5.06 10.61
C ARG A 56 15.25 4.07 9.47
N ILE A 57 15.08 4.56 8.25
CA ILE A 57 15.22 3.78 7.01
C ILE A 57 16.54 4.22 6.39
N HIS A 58 17.42 3.27 6.16
CA HIS A 58 18.74 3.52 5.62
C HIS A 58 18.70 3.65 4.10
N LYS A 59 19.62 4.47 3.58
CA LYS A 59 19.88 4.59 2.15
C LYS A 59 20.12 3.20 1.54
N GLY A 60 19.58 2.98 0.34
CA GLY A 60 19.68 1.71 -0.37
C GLY A 60 18.56 0.71 -0.06
N THR A 61 17.61 1.08 0.81
CA THR A 61 16.31 0.40 0.87
C THR A 61 15.61 0.57 -0.48
N ARG A 62 15.10 -0.51 -1.06
CA ARG A 62 14.40 -0.52 -2.35
C ARG A 62 13.17 -1.41 -2.29
N LEU A 63 12.15 -1.02 -3.03
CA LEU A 63 10.92 -1.79 -3.27
C LEU A 63 10.62 -1.75 -4.77
N ASP A 64 10.46 -2.92 -5.35
CA ASP A 64 9.91 -3.14 -6.68
C ASP A 64 8.66 -4.01 -6.53
N TYR A 65 7.55 -3.56 -7.09
CA TYR A 65 6.25 -4.19 -6.96
C TYR A 65 5.50 -4.08 -8.27
N GLU A 66 4.98 -5.20 -8.77
CA GLU A 66 4.23 -5.30 -10.00
C GLU A 66 2.91 -6.04 -9.76
N GLN A 67 1.86 -5.60 -10.46
CA GLN A 67 0.55 -6.23 -10.47
C GLN A 67 0.11 -6.53 -11.90
N ILE A 68 -0.55 -7.66 -12.07
CA ILE A 68 -1.25 -8.02 -13.31
C ILE A 68 -2.75 -8.01 -13.10
N ARG A 69 -3.45 -7.64 -14.16
CA ARG A 69 -4.90 -7.78 -14.22
C ARG A 69 -5.23 -9.21 -14.64
N VAL A 70 -5.91 -9.94 -13.77
CA VAL A 70 -6.36 -11.31 -14.02
C VAL A 70 -7.85 -11.31 -14.33
N ASN A 71 -8.23 -12.03 -15.38
CA ASN A 71 -9.60 -12.16 -15.88
C ASN A 71 -10.32 -10.82 -16.14
N ASP A 72 -9.56 -9.77 -16.48
CA ASP A 72 -10.10 -8.41 -16.68
C ASP A 72 -10.85 -7.82 -15.47
N GLU A 73 -10.76 -8.41 -14.28
CA GLU A 73 -11.57 -8.05 -13.12
C GLU A 73 -10.75 -7.61 -11.92
N VAL A 74 -9.64 -8.30 -11.63
CA VAL A 74 -8.89 -8.10 -10.38
C VAL A 74 -7.40 -7.88 -10.64
N TRP A 75 -6.84 -6.88 -9.98
CA TRP A 75 -5.39 -6.67 -9.93
C TRP A 75 -4.80 -7.54 -8.83
N LEU A 76 -3.84 -8.37 -9.19
CA LEU A 76 -3.16 -9.28 -8.27
C LEU A 76 -1.65 -9.07 -8.37
N PRO A 77 -0.91 -9.23 -7.25
CA PRO A 77 0.55 -9.17 -7.26
C PRO A 77 1.13 -10.13 -8.30
N GLU A 78 2.06 -9.70 -9.11
CA GLU A 78 2.84 -10.61 -9.97
C GLU A 78 4.22 -10.81 -9.39
N HIS A 79 4.84 -9.69 -9.01
CA HIS A 79 6.21 -9.65 -8.54
C HIS A 79 6.35 -8.67 -7.37
N LEU A 80 7.16 -9.06 -6.39
CA LEU A 80 7.54 -8.23 -5.27
C LEU A 80 9.00 -8.52 -4.94
N ASN A 81 9.86 -7.53 -5.13
CA ASN A 81 11.23 -7.57 -4.68
C ASN A 81 11.49 -6.41 -3.73
N PHE A 82 12.05 -6.69 -2.56
CA PHE A 82 12.41 -5.64 -1.64
C PHE A 82 13.74 -5.92 -0.95
N LYS A 83 14.43 -4.82 -0.67
CA LYS A 83 15.57 -4.76 0.22
C LYS A 83 15.30 -3.71 1.26
N LEU A 84 15.21 -4.10 2.52
CA LEU A 84 14.93 -3.24 3.65
C LEU A 84 16.12 -3.20 4.59
N ASP A 85 16.66 -2.00 4.81
CA ASP A 85 17.61 -1.74 5.88
C ASP A 85 17.03 -0.64 6.79
N ALA A 86 16.63 -1.03 7.99
CA ALA A 86 15.95 -0.16 8.92
C ALA A 86 16.39 -0.38 10.36
N ARG A 87 16.22 0.65 11.20
CA ARG A 87 16.47 0.59 12.63
C ARG A 87 15.29 1.17 13.40
N ILE A 88 14.82 0.41 14.37
CA ILE A 88 13.78 0.80 15.30
C ILE A 88 14.43 1.05 16.66
N ALA A 89 14.09 2.19 17.28
CA ALA A 89 14.71 2.65 18.52
C ALA A 89 16.26 2.69 18.40
N LEU A 90 16.94 2.54 19.54
CA LEU A 90 18.40 2.53 19.60
C LEU A 90 19.04 1.17 19.34
N PHE A 91 18.32 0.06 19.22
CA PHE A 91 18.97 -1.25 19.31
C PHE A 91 18.50 -2.28 18.29
N LYS A 92 17.30 -2.12 17.71
CA LYS A 92 16.73 -3.15 16.84
C LYS A 92 16.96 -2.79 15.38
N GLY A 93 17.97 -3.40 14.76
CA GLY A 93 18.16 -3.35 13.31
C GLY A 93 17.33 -4.42 12.60
N HIS A 94 16.90 -4.12 11.38
CA HIS A 94 16.24 -5.00 10.42
C HIS A 94 17.01 -4.91 9.11
N HIS A 95 17.48 -6.06 8.62
CA HIS A 95 18.10 -6.18 7.31
C HIS A 95 17.46 -7.38 6.62
N GLU A 96 16.57 -7.10 5.68
CA GLU A 96 15.74 -8.10 5.03
C GLU A 96 15.80 -7.88 3.52
N GLU A 97 15.97 -8.96 2.77
CA GLU A 97 15.92 -8.94 1.32
C GLU A 97 15.09 -10.15 0.91
N ALA A 98 14.09 -9.93 0.07
CA ALA A 98 13.25 -11.00 -0.44
C ALA A 98 12.70 -10.67 -1.81
N GLU A 99 12.58 -11.71 -2.62
CA GLU A 99 11.96 -11.70 -3.93
C GLU A 99 10.85 -12.75 -3.92
N GLN A 100 9.65 -12.34 -4.35
CA GLN A 100 8.47 -13.18 -4.41
C GLN A 100 7.81 -12.97 -5.77
N THR A 101 7.60 -14.08 -6.48
CA THR A 101 6.83 -14.10 -7.72
C THR A 101 5.59 -14.95 -7.49
N TYR A 102 4.45 -14.49 -7.98
CA TYR A 102 3.17 -15.17 -7.87
C TYR A 102 2.69 -15.60 -9.24
N TRP A 103 2.17 -16.81 -9.35
CA TRP A 103 1.71 -17.39 -10.61
C TRP A 103 0.54 -18.38 -10.37
N ASP A 104 -0.11 -18.80 -11.46
CA ASP A 104 -1.27 -19.73 -11.46
C ASP A 104 -2.49 -19.22 -10.65
N TYR A 105 -2.89 -17.97 -10.89
CA TYR A 105 -4.13 -17.43 -10.34
C TYR A 105 -5.36 -18.13 -10.93
N ARG A 106 -6.24 -18.63 -10.06
CA ARG A 106 -7.48 -19.31 -10.45
C ARG A 106 -8.70 -18.58 -9.92
N GLU A 107 -9.72 -18.48 -10.77
CA GLU A 107 -10.99 -17.86 -10.44
C GLU A 107 -11.71 -18.64 -9.32
N PHE A 108 -12.03 -17.94 -8.22
CA PHE A 108 -12.79 -18.54 -7.12
C PHE A 108 -14.28 -18.55 -7.46
N ARG A 109 -14.78 -19.67 -8.00
CA ARG A 109 -16.24 -19.86 -8.22
C ARG A 109 -16.92 -20.28 -6.92
N ALA A 110 -17.27 -19.32 -6.07
CA ALA A 110 -18.11 -19.57 -4.91
C ALA A 110 -19.57 -19.74 -5.35
N GLY A 111 -20.09 -20.97 -5.33
CA GLY A 111 -21.52 -21.24 -5.46
C GLY A 111 -22.27 -20.81 -4.19
N ALA A 112 -22.50 -19.51 -3.99
CA ALA A 112 -23.33 -19.04 -2.89
C ALA A 112 -24.81 -19.34 -3.20
N ARG A 113 -25.35 -20.44 -2.64
CA ARG A 113 -26.80 -20.54 -2.46
C ARG A 113 -27.17 -19.56 -1.35
N VAL A 114 -27.84 -18.47 -1.73
CA VAL A 114 -28.60 -17.66 -0.79
C VAL A 114 -29.69 -18.55 -0.21
N VAL A 115 -29.53 -18.96 1.05
CA VAL A 115 -30.59 -19.66 1.78
C VAL A 115 -31.54 -18.57 2.28
N ASP A 116 -32.76 -18.58 1.75
CA ASP A 116 -33.85 -17.73 2.21
C ASP A 116 -34.12 -18.03 3.70
N VAL A 117 -33.97 -17.02 4.54
CA VAL A 117 -34.29 -17.13 5.98
C VAL A 117 -35.80 -17.08 6.08
N GLY A 118 -36.43 -18.26 6.10
CA GLY A 118 -37.87 -18.41 6.28
C GLY A 118 -38.35 -17.66 7.51
N GLU A 119 -39.39 -16.85 7.33
CA GLU A 119 -40.10 -16.13 8.39
C GLU A 119 -40.46 -17.08 9.54
N VAL A 120 -39.87 -16.85 10.71
CA VAL A 120 -40.32 -17.47 11.95
C VAL A 120 -41.66 -16.84 12.31
N ARG A 121 -42.76 -17.55 12.02
CA ARG A 121 -44.05 -17.25 12.62
C ARG A 121 -43.94 -17.44 14.13
N GLU A 122 -44.04 -16.36 14.89
CA GLU A 122 -44.47 -16.42 16.29
C GLU A 122 -45.89 -16.96 16.31
N GLU A 123 -46.09 -18.14 16.90
CA GLU A 123 -47.40 -18.55 17.40
C GLU A 123 -47.39 -18.51 18.93
N LYS A 124 -48.54 -18.07 19.44
CA LYS A 124 -48.81 -17.41 20.71
C LYS A 124 -49.20 -18.40 21.80
#